data_AF-A0A9D8DP27-F1
#
_entry.id   AF-A0A9D8DP27-F1
#
_cell.length_a   1.000
_cell.length_b   1.000
_cell.length_c   1.000
_cell.angle_alpha   90.00
_cell.angle_beta   90.00
_cell.angle_gamma   90.00
#
_symmetry.space_group_name_H-M   'P 1'
#
loop_
_entity.id
_entity.type
_entity.pdbx_description
1 polymer ?
#
loop_
_entity_poly.entity_id
_entity_poly.type
_entity_poly.pdbx_seq_one_letter_code
_entity_poly.pdbx_strand_id
1 'polypeptide(L)'
;MHDAVSGELAGTPAVGVMTTGFVDAAELMASALGVPGYRFAVIDHPISNASDDALEARARATLAQARPLLLRADGPRGRAARRRTGDHGTDASGRGRDHRLDDVAVELGAMG
;
A
#
# COMPACT_ATOMS: atom_id res chain seq x y z
N MET A 1 6.72 8.50 -2.35
CA MET A 1 7.06 7.06 -2.33
C MET A 1 6.81 6.44 -0.96
N HIS A 2 7.37 7.00 0.11
CA HIS A 2 7.16 6.56 1.50
C HIS A 2 5.70 6.19 1.84
N ASP A 3 4.75 7.07 1.55
CA ASP A 3 3.34 6.84 1.93
C ASP A 3 2.70 5.68 1.17
N ALA A 4 3.05 5.51 -0.11
CA ALA A 4 2.55 4.40 -0.92
C ALA A 4 3.07 3.06 -0.38
N VAL A 5 4.36 3.01 -0.02
CA VAL A 5 4.96 1.85 0.66
C VAL A 5 4.28 1.59 2.01
N SER A 6 4.06 2.64 2.80
CA SER A 6 3.44 2.52 4.13
C SER A 6 2.02 1.99 4.06
N GLY A 7 1.22 2.48 3.09
CA GLY A 7 -0.13 1.98 2.83
C GLY A 7 -0.15 0.50 2.47
N GLU A 8 0.70 0.09 1.52
CA GLU A 8 0.79 -1.31 1.09
C GLU A 8 1.22 -2.24 2.23
N LEU A 9 2.19 -1.83 3.04
CA LEU A 9 2.63 -2.59 4.22
C LEU A 9 1.53 -2.69 5.29
N ALA A 10 0.68 -1.67 5.41
CA ALA A 10 -0.51 -1.68 6.27
C ALA A 10 -1.69 -2.50 5.70
N GLY A 11 -1.56 -3.04 4.49
CA GLY A 11 -2.60 -3.83 3.82
C GLY A 11 -3.66 -2.99 3.10
N THR A 12 -3.42 -1.69 2.94
CA THR A 12 -4.26 -0.79 2.14
C THR A 12 -3.60 -0.61 0.78
N PRO A 13 -4.25 -1.00 -0.33
CA PRO A 13 -3.69 -0.79 -1.66
C PRO A 13 -3.35 0.69 -1.90
N ALA A 14 -2.12 0.96 -2.31
CA ALA A 14 -1.61 2.31 -2.52
C ALA A 14 -0.65 2.33 -3.72
N VAL A 15 -0.57 3.48 -4.40
CA VAL A 15 0.31 3.66 -5.55
C VAL A 15 0.94 5.04 -5.50
N GLY A 16 2.25 5.11 -5.70
CA GLY A 16 2.94 6.38 -5.92
C GLY A 16 2.77 6.86 -7.36
N VAL A 17 2.65 8.16 -7.56
CA VAL A 17 2.82 8.81 -8.87
C VAL A 17 4.08 9.67 -8.81
N MET A 18 5.07 9.35 -9.66
CA MET A 18 6.35 10.05 -9.70
C MET A 18 6.50 10.76 -11.03
N THR A 19 7.05 11.98 -11.04
CA THR A 19 7.44 12.61 -12.31
C THR A 19 8.67 11.90 -12.88
N THR A 20 8.83 11.95 -14.21
CA THR A 20 9.96 11.28 -14.91
C THR A 20 11.34 11.56 -14.31
N GLY A 21 11.59 12.79 -13.82
CA GLY A 21 12.86 13.15 -13.19
C GLY A 21 13.10 12.58 -11.78
N PHE A 22 12.13 11.87 -11.20
CA PHE A 22 12.20 11.33 -9.84
C PHE A 22 12.10 9.80 -9.78
N VAL A 23 12.15 9.12 -10.92
CA VAL A 23 12.08 7.65 -11.01
C VAL A 23 13.19 7.01 -10.18
N ASP A 24 14.46 7.36 -10.43
CA ASP A 24 15.62 6.80 -9.71
C ASP A 24 15.55 7.07 -8.20
N ALA A 25 15.12 8.29 -7.83
CA ALA A 25 14.95 8.66 -6.43
C ALA A 25 13.85 7.85 -5.74
N ALA A 26 12.75 7.55 -6.45
CA ALA A 26 11.68 6.72 -5.94
C ALA A 26 12.13 5.26 -5.78
N GLU A 27 12.87 4.71 -6.74
CA GLU A 27 13.44 3.35 -6.66
C GLU A 27 14.44 3.19 -5.51
N LEU A 28 15.31 4.19 -5.33
CA LEU A 28 16.24 4.25 -4.20
C LEU A 28 15.48 4.29 -2.87
N MET A 29 14.44 5.13 -2.77
CA MET A 29 13.61 5.21 -1.56
C MET A 29 12.88 3.90 -1.29
N ALA A 30 12.35 3.22 -2.32
CA ALA A 30 11.72 1.91 -2.18
C ALA A 30 12.68 0.89 -1.55
N SER A 31 13.90 0.87 -2.06
CA SER A 31 14.96 -0.02 -1.62
C SER A 31 15.36 0.28 -0.17
N ALA A 32 15.52 1.55 0.18
CA ALA A 32 15.81 1.99 1.55
C ALA A 32 14.69 1.63 2.55
N LEU A 33 13.44 1.57 2.09
CA LEU A 33 12.28 1.16 2.89
C LEU A 33 12.07 -0.36 2.93
N GLY A 34 12.97 -1.17 2.36
CA GLY A 34 12.91 -2.63 2.39
C GLY A 34 11.95 -3.25 1.38
N VAL A 35 11.48 -2.49 0.39
CA VAL A 35 10.60 -2.96 -0.70
C VAL A 35 11.21 -2.67 -2.09
N PRO A 36 12.40 -3.23 -2.39
CA PRO A 36 13.00 -3.06 -3.71
C PRO A 36 12.05 -3.57 -4.80
N GLY A 37 11.98 -2.85 -5.91
CA GLY A 37 11.06 -3.17 -7.01
C GLY A 37 9.59 -2.80 -6.76
N TYR A 38 9.30 -2.00 -5.72
CA TYR A 38 7.96 -1.42 -5.55
C TYR A 38 7.54 -0.65 -6.80
N ARG A 39 6.38 -1.02 -7.36
CA ARG A 39 5.88 -0.44 -8.61
C ARG A 39 5.10 0.84 -8.33
N PHE A 40 5.36 1.86 -9.13
CA PHE A 40 4.66 3.15 -9.10
C PHE A 40 4.31 3.59 -10.53
N ALA A 41 3.39 4.54 -10.66
CA ALA A 41 3.07 5.14 -11.94
C ALA A 41 4.00 6.35 -12.21
N VAL A 42 4.32 6.57 -13.48
CA VAL A 42 5.14 7.70 -13.90
C VAL A 42 4.29 8.70 -14.68
N ILE A 43 4.44 9.98 -14.37
CA ILE A 43 3.80 11.09 -15.07
C ILE A 43 4.86 11.98 -15.73
N ASP A 44 4.61 12.39 -16.98
CA ASP A 44 5.54 13.21 -17.74
C ASP A 44 5.68 14.62 -17.16
N HIS A 45 6.91 15.12 -17.14
CA HIS A 45 7.26 16.51 -16.81
C HIS A 45 7.25 17.39 -18.08
N PRO A 46 6.99 18.71 -18.00
CA PRO A 46 6.60 19.52 -16.84
C PRO A 46 5.12 19.48 -16.49
N ILE A 47 4.80 19.54 -15.20
CA ILE A 47 3.42 19.64 -14.70
C ILE A 47 2.99 21.10 -14.53
N SER A 48 3.87 21.97 -14.02
CA SER A 48 3.51 23.31 -13.55
C SER A 48 3.13 24.31 -14.66
N ASN A 49 3.61 24.12 -15.89
CA ASN A 49 3.38 25.06 -17.01
C ASN A 49 2.60 24.42 -18.17
N ALA A 50 2.05 23.24 -17.96
CA ALA A 50 1.33 22.52 -18.99
C ALA A 50 -0.07 23.09 -19.16
N SER A 51 -0.60 23.04 -20.39
CA SER A 51 -2.01 23.33 -20.63
C SER A 51 -2.90 22.27 -19.96
N ASP A 52 -4.16 22.63 -19.72
CA ASP A 52 -5.16 21.72 -19.16
C ASP A 52 -5.30 20.45 -20.01
N ASP A 53 -5.35 20.58 -21.34
CA ASP A 53 -5.41 19.43 -22.26
C ASP A 53 -4.20 18.49 -22.11
N ALA A 54 -3.01 19.06 -21.94
CA ALA A 54 -1.78 18.30 -21.74
C ALA A 54 -1.77 17.62 -20.36
N LEU A 55 -2.25 18.29 -19.32
CA LEU A 55 -2.42 17.71 -17.99
C LEU A 55 -3.45 16.57 -17.99
N GLU A 56 -4.56 16.76 -18.70
CA GLU A 56 -5.62 15.76 -18.81
C GLU A 56 -5.13 14.51 -19.55
N ALA A 57 -4.39 14.70 -20.65
CA ALA A 57 -3.76 13.60 -21.38
C ALA A 57 -2.77 12.82 -20.51
N ARG A 58 -1.92 13.53 -19.74
CA ARG A 58 -0.97 12.89 -18.82
C ARG A 58 -1.67 12.18 -17.68
N ALA A 59 -2.70 12.78 -17.10
CA ALA A 59 -3.51 12.16 -16.05
C ALA A 59 -4.15 10.85 -16.55
N ARG A 60 -4.70 10.85 -17.76
CA ARG A 60 -5.23 9.62 -18.40
C ARG A 60 -4.14 8.55 -18.56
N ALA A 61 -2.96 8.92 -19.05
CA ALA A 61 -1.85 7.99 -19.21
C ALA A 61 -1.38 7.42 -17.85
N THR A 62 -1.26 8.26 -16.83
CA THR A 62 -0.90 7.85 -15.47
C THR A 62 -1.96 6.94 -14.85
N LEU A 63 -3.25 7.21 -15.06
CA LEU A 63 -4.35 6.36 -14.59
C LEU A 63 -4.31 4.97 -15.24
N ALA A 64 -3.98 4.88 -16.53
CA ALA A 64 -3.82 3.60 -17.22
C ALA A 64 -2.72 2.74 -16.60
N GLN A 65 -1.65 3.38 -16.10
CA GLN A 65 -0.55 2.70 -15.37
C GLN A 65 -0.96 2.34 -13.93
N ALA A 66 -1.58 3.27 -13.20
CA ALA A 66 -1.91 3.12 -11.78
C ALA A 66 -3.03 2.12 -11.52
N ARG A 67 -4.03 2.06 -12.41
CA ARG A 67 -5.20 1.18 -12.27
C ARG A 67 -4.84 -0.29 -12.06
N PRO A 68 -4.01 -0.95 -12.89
CA PRO A 68 -3.63 -2.34 -12.65
C PRO A 68 -2.75 -2.54 -11.40
N LEU A 69 -2.08 -1.50 -10.90
CA LEU A 69 -1.31 -1.58 -9.66
C LEU A 69 -2.24 -1.60 -8.43
N LEU A 70 -3.27 -0.75 -8.42
CA LEU A 70 -4.24 -0.68 -7.32
C LEU A 70 -5.24 -1.84 -7.31
N LEU A 71 -5.68 -2.30 -8.48
CA LEU A 71 -6.73 -3.33 -8.58
C LEU A 71 -6.21 -4.76 -8.48
N ARG A 72 -4.90 -4.97 -8.64
CA ARG A 72 -4.26 -6.27 -8.35
C ARG A 72 -3.92 -6.40 -6.87
N ALA A 73 -4.93 -6.29 -6.02
CA ALA A 73 -4.83 -6.57 -4.60
C ALA A 73 -4.83 -8.09 -4.32
N ASP A 74 -3.87 -8.81 -4.93
CA ASP A 74 -3.49 -10.18 -4.57
C ASP A 74 -2.00 -10.23 -4.18
N GLY A 75 -1.52 -9.19 -3.48
CA GLY A 75 -0.33 -9.33 -2.66
C GLY A 75 -0.58 -10.39 -1.56
N PRO A 76 0.47 -11.02 -0.97
CA PRO A 76 0.36 -12.16 -0.05
C PRO A 76 -0.62 -11.98 1.14
N ARG A 77 -1.02 -10.74 1.44
CA ARG A 77 -1.92 -10.39 2.55
C ARG A 77 -3.35 -9.97 2.14
N GLY A 78 -3.61 -9.67 0.85
CA GLY A 78 -4.94 -9.28 0.37
C GLY A 78 -5.98 -10.40 0.56
N ARG A 79 -5.53 -11.65 0.47
CA ARG A 79 -6.35 -12.85 0.72
C ARG A 79 -6.63 -13.10 2.21
N ALA A 80 -5.76 -12.63 3.10
CA ALA A 80 -5.91 -12.79 4.56
C ALA A 80 -6.80 -11.69 5.16
N ALA A 81 -6.74 -10.46 4.65
CA ALA A 81 -7.61 -9.37 5.09
C ALA A 81 -9.08 -9.60 4.69
N ARG A 82 -9.34 -10.09 3.46
CA ARG A 82 -10.70 -10.43 2.99
C ARG A 82 -11.40 -11.51 3.81
N ARG A 83 -10.63 -12.39 4.47
CA ARG A 83 -11.18 -13.42 5.38
C ARG A 83 -11.57 -12.87 6.74
N ARG A 84 -11.00 -11.74 7.18
CA ARG A 84 -11.32 -11.13 8.49
C ARG A 84 -12.58 -10.28 8.48
N THR A 85 -12.98 -9.75 7.33
CA THR A 85 -14.20 -8.92 7.22
C THR A 85 -15.46 -9.72 6.88
N GLY A 86 -15.37 -11.06 6.77
CA GLY A 86 -16.45 -11.92 6.30
C GLY A 86 -17.03 -12.91 7.32
N ASP A 87 -16.54 -12.93 8.57
CA ASP A 87 -17.08 -13.82 9.59
C ASP A 87 -17.27 -13.07 10.91
N HIS A 88 -18.28 -12.21 10.93
CA HIS A 88 -19.03 -11.96 12.15
C HIS A 88 -20.34 -12.73 12.03
N GLY A 89 -20.23 -14.05 12.02
CA GLY A 89 -21.35 -14.90 12.40
C GLY A 89 -21.74 -14.55 13.83
N THR A 90 -22.74 -13.69 13.97
CA THR A 90 -23.54 -13.62 15.19
C THR A 90 -24.10 -15.01 15.42
N ASP A 91 -23.71 -15.68 16.50
CA ASP A 91 -24.52 -16.78 16.99
C ASP A 91 -25.91 -16.24 17.40
N ALA A 92 -26.89 -17.13 17.53
CA ALA A 92 -28.28 -16.80 17.83
C ALA A 92 -28.51 -16.12 19.21
N SER A 93 -27.43 -15.73 19.91
CA SER A 93 -27.47 -15.06 21.21
C SER A 93 -26.97 -13.59 21.20
N GLY A 94 -26.45 -13.09 20.07
CA GLY A 94 -26.14 -11.67 19.89
C GLY A 94 -25.00 -11.08 20.75
N ARG A 95 -24.13 -11.91 21.35
CA ARG A 95 -22.96 -11.41 22.11
C ARG A 95 -21.65 -11.67 21.35
N GLY A 96 -20.97 -10.59 20.98
CA GLY A 96 -19.61 -10.65 20.43
C GLY A 96 -18.63 -11.20 21.45
N ARG A 97 -17.86 -12.24 21.09
CA ARG A 97 -16.75 -12.73 21.88
C ARG A 97 -15.51 -11.92 21.56
N ASP A 98 -15.26 -10.87 22.35
CA ASP A 98 -13.94 -10.24 22.41
C ASP A 98 -13.03 -11.11 23.30
N HIS A 99 -12.18 -11.92 22.69
CA HIS A 99 -11.04 -12.54 23.37
C HIS A 99 -9.78 -11.82 22.92
N ARG A 100 -9.44 -10.75 23.62
CA ARG A 100 -8.20 -10.00 23.46
C ARG A 100 -7.53 -9.74 24.81
N LEU A 101 -7.04 -10.81 25.42
CA LEU A 101 -6.14 -10.89 26.58
C LEU A 101 -5.54 -12.31 26.46
N ASP A 102 -4.25 -12.61 26.37
CA ASP A 102 -3.00 -12.01 26.83
C ASP A 102 -1.87 -12.61 25.98
N ASP A 103 -0.89 -11.83 25.51
CA ASP A 103 0.43 -12.37 25.08
C ASP A 103 1.40 -11.21 24.77
N VAL A 104 1.92 -10.56 25.80
CA VAL A 104 3.28 -10.00 25.81
C VAL A 104 3.84 -10.19 27.22
N ALA A 105 4.24 -11.43 27.53
CA ALA A 105 5.07 -11.70 28.68
C ALA A 105 6.49 -11.20 28.39
N VAL A 106 6.98 -10.39 29.33
CA VAL A 106 8.33 -9.87 29.46
C VAL A 106 9.29 -11.04 29.67
N GLU A 107 10.27 -11.23 28.76
CA GLU A 107 11.37 -12.18 28.98
C GLU A 107 12.56 -11.42 29.58
N LEU A 108 12.69 -11.52 30.92
CA LEU A 108 13.87 -11.14 31.69
C LEU A 108 14.94 -12.24 31.55
N GLY A 109 16.20 -11.84 31.44
CA GLY A 109 17.32 -12.74 31.21
C GLY A 109 17.72 -13.63 32.40
N ALA A 110 18.49 -14.68 32.09
CA ALA A 110 19.59 -15.25 32.89
C ALA A 110 20.11 -16.51 32.18
N MET A 111 21.14 -16.37 31.36
CA MET A 111 22.00 -17.48 30.89
C MET A 111 23.43 -16.96 30.86
N GLY A 112 24.28 -17.44 31.77
CA GLY A 112 25.74 -17.25 31.75
C GLY A 112 26.28 -16.50 32.95
#